data_AF-A0A9J6P0Y8-F1
#
_entry.id   AF-A0A9J6P0Y8-F1
#
_cell.length_a   1.000
_cell.length_b   1.000
_cell.length_c   1.000
_cell.angle_alpha   90.00
_cell.angle_beta   90.00
_cell.angle_gamma   90.00
#
_symmetry.space_group_name_H-M   'P 1'
#
loop_
_entity.id
_entity.type
_entity.pdbx_description
1 polymer ?
#
loop_
_entity_poly.entity_id
_entity_poly.type
_entity_poly.pdbx_seq_one_letter_code
_entity_poly.pdbx_strand_id
1 'polypeptide(L)'
;MKKKLVLILVVLLIGFIVCINKTDDEIIIFPDKNLENVIRKRIKKPTGDIFNSDVGKITILACWEMEIKDISGMQNLINLTDLQLDDNKISNIEPVNSPTTCSR
;
A
#
# COMPACT_ATOMS: atom_id res chain seq x y z
N MET A 1 -2.04 -46.85 -3.74
CA MET A 1 -1.77 -45.98 -4.91
C MET A 1 -2.59 -44.69 -4.88
N LYS A 2 -3.92 -44.74 -4.69
CA LYS A 2 -4.82 -43.55 -4.67
C LYS A 2 -4.45 -42.46 -3.63
N LYS A 3 -4.10 -42.83 -2.39
CA LYS A 3 -3.75 -41.86 -1.33
C LYS A 3 -2.43 -41.09 -1.59
N LYS A 4 -1.44 -41.75 -2.21
CA LYS A 4 -0.16 -41.11 -2.59
C LYS A 4 -0.36 -40.14 -3.75
N LEU A 5 -1.25 -40.45 -4.70
CA LEU A 5 -1.61 -39.58 -5.81
C LEU A 5 -2.33 -38.30 -5.35
N VAL A 6 -3.27 -38.44 -4.40
CA VAL A 6 -3.97 -37.30 -3.79
C VAL A 6 -2.99 -36.38 -3.05
N LEU A 7 -2.04 -36.96 -2.30
CA LEU A 7 -1.02 -36.18 -1.59
C LEU A 7 -0.13 -35.40 -2.56
N ILE A 8 0.28 -36.00 -3.68
CA ILE A 8 1.09 -35.33 -4.72
C ILE A 8 0.30 -34.17 -5.36
N LEU A 9 -0.98 -34.37 -5.67
CA LEU A 9 -1.84 -33.31 -6.22
C LEU A 9 -2.02 -32.14 -5.25
N VAL A 10 -2.19 -32.43 -3.95
CA VAL A 10 -2.30 -31.40 -2.91
C VAL A 10 -0.99 -30.62 -2.77
N VAL A 11 0.17 -31.29 -2.79
CA VAL A 11 1.48 -30.62 -2.72
C VAL A 11 1.74 -29.75 -3.96
N LEU A 12 1.36 -30.21 -5.16
CA LEU A 12 1.47 -29.43 -6.39
C LEU A 12 0.54 -28.20 -6.38
N LEU A 13 -0.69 -28.35 -5.88
CA LEU A 13 -1.64 -27.23 -5.74
C LEU A 13 -1.16 -26.21 -4.71
N ILE A 14 -0.61 -26.65 -3.57
CA ILE A 14 -0.04 -25.75 -2.56
C ILE A 14 1.20 -25.05 -3.13
N GLY A 15 2.09 -25.78 -3.80
CA GLY A 15 3.26 -25.19 -4.46
C GLY A 15 2.88 -24.15 -5.51
N PHE A 16 1.83 -24.42 -6.29
CA PHE A 16 1.31 -23.47 -7.28
C PHE A 16 0.69 -22.23 -6.62
N ILE A 17 -0.09 -22.38 -5.54
CA ILE A 17 -0.62 -21.24 -4.76
C ILE A 17 0.51 -20.39 -4.16
N VAL A 18 1.59 -21.01 -3.67
CA VAL A 18 2.76 -20.30 -3.14
C VAL A 18 3.47 -19.51 -4.23
N CYS A 19 3.58 -20.04 -5.45
CA CYS A 19 4.21 -19.36 -6.58
C CYS A 19 3.44 -18.14 -7.11
N ILE A 20 2.11 -18.06 -6.89
CA ILE A 20 1.28 -16.93 -7.36
C ILE A 20 1.40 -15.70 -6.45
N ASN A 21 1.88 -15.83 -5.22
CA ASN A 21 1.92 -14.73 -4.23
C ASN A 21 3.25 -13.95 -4.19
N LYS A 22 4.09 -14.04 -5.23
CA LYS A 22 5.30 -13.23 -5.29
C LYS A 22 4.96 -11.88 -5.89
N THR A 23 4.42 -10.98 -5.07
CA THR A 23 4.43 -9.55 -5.40
C THR A 23 5.89 -9.13 -5.38
N ASP A 24 6.43 -8.74 -6.53
CA ASP A 24 7.75 -8.12 -6.56
C ASP A 24 7.71 -6.90 -5.62
N ASP A 25 8.66 -6.85 -4.69
CA ASP A 25 8.73 -5.81 -3.66
C ASP A 25 9.28 -4.54 -4.31
N GLU A 26 8.39 -3.74 -4.88
CA GLU A 26 8.73 -2.57 -5.68
C GLU A 26 8.94 -1.33 -4.80
N ILE A 27 9.89 -0.48 -5.21
CA ILE A 27 10.16 0.80 -4.57
C ILE A 27 9.03 1.79 -4.91
N ILE A 28 8.47 2.42 -3.88
CA ILE A 28 7.47 3.48 -3.99
C ILE A 28 8.15 4.83 -3.80
N ILE A 29 7.83 5.77 -4.70
CA ILE A 29 8.30 7.15 -4.63
C ILE A 29 7.14 8.05 -4.22
N PHE A 30 7.34 8.83 -3.15
CA PHE A 30 6.45 9.91 -2.73
C PHE A 30 7.16 11.25 -3.04
N PRO A 31 6.78 11.96 -4.11
CA PRO A 31 7.44 13.22 -4.48
C PRO A 31 7.27 14.31 -3.42
N ASP A 32 6.10 14.35 -2.76
CA ASP A 32 5.82 15.25 -1.65
C ASP A 32 6.52 14.77 -0.37
N LYS A 33 7.42 15.60 0.15
CA LYS A 33 8.20 15.28 1.35
C LYS A 33 7.35 15.26 2.62
N ASN A 34 6.27 16.02 2.69
CA ASN A 34 5.36 15.98 3.83
C ASN A 34 4.58 14.66 3.84
N LEU A 35 4.10 14.21 2.68
CA LEU A 35 3.47 12.90 2.55
C LEU A 35 4.46 11.77 2.87
N GLU A 36 5.66 11.80 2.29
CA GLU A 36 6.72 10.82 2.59
C GLU A 36 6.99 10.75 4.10
N ASN A 37 7.11 11.89 4.77
CA ASN A 37 7.33 11.97 6.22
C ASN A 37 6.18 11.33 7.02
N VAL A 38 4.92 11.54 6.62
CA VAL A 38 3.76 10.90 7.27
C VAL A 38 3.83 9.39 7.08
N ILE A 39 4.12 8.91 5.86
CA ILE A 39 4.26 7.47 5.58
C ILE A 39 5.39 6.88 6.43
N ARG A 40 6.57 7.51 6.46
CA ARG A 40 7.72 7.06 7.26
C ARG A 40 7.41 6.94 8.73
N LYS A 41 6.68 7.92 9.30
CA LYS A 41 6.19 7.85 10.69
C LYS A 41 5.25 6.66 10.88
N ARG A 42 4.33 6.44 9.94
CA ARG A 42 3.33 5.36 10.01
C ARG A 42 3.95 3.96 9.95
N ILE A 43 5.00 3.76 9.15
CA ILE A 43 5.74 2.49 9.01
C ILE A 43 6.95 2.37 9.96
N LYS A 44 7.25 3.42 10.73
CA LYS A 44 8.43 3.50 11.64
C LYS A 44 9.77 3.27 10.93
N LYS A 45 9.91 3.82 9.71
CA LYS A 45 11.11 3.67 8.85
C LYS A 45 11.63 5.06 8.42
N PRO A 46 12.50 5.69 9.22
CA PRO A 46 12.91 7.08 8.99
C PRO A 46 13.83 7.27 7.77
N THR A 47 14.51 6.23 7.31
CA THR A 47 15.50 6.30 6.22
C THR A 47 15.40 5.09 5.28
N GLY A 48 16.07 5.17 4.14
CA GLY A 48 16.08 4.13 3.11
C GLY A 48 14.83 4.11 2.25
N ASP A 49 14.83 3.22 1.26
CA ASP A 49 13.73 3.08 0.31
C ASP A 49 12.46 2.56 0.99
N ILE A 50 11.31 3.01 0.50
CA ILE A 50 9.99 2.54 0.92
C ILE A 50 9.53 1.56 -0.15
N PHE A 51 9.18 0.35 0.26
CA PHE A 51 8.70 -0.69 -0.63
C PHE A 51 7.21 -0.97 -0.43
N ASN A 52 6.57 -1.64 -1.39
CA ASN A 52 5.16 -2.03 -1.27
C ASN A 52 4.88 -2.90 -0.03
N SER A 53 5.82 -3.74 0.37
CA SER A 53 5.72 -4.56 1.58
C SER A 53 5.75 -3.74 2.88
N ASP A 54 6.41 -2.59 2.88
CA ASP A 54 6.46 -1.69 4.05
C ASP A 54 5.08 -1.07 4.32
N VAL A 55 4.36 -0.71 3.25
CA VAL A 55 3.10 0.04 3.33
C VAL A 55 1.85 -0.85 3.30
N GLY A 56 2.00 -2.14 3.01
CA GLY A 56 0.88 -3.08 2.87
C GLY A 56 0.01 -3.25 4.12
N LYS A 57 0.42 -2.75 5.29
CA LYS A 57 -0.38 -2.78 6.54
C LYS A 57 -1.07 -1.45 6.86
N ILE A 58 -0.93 -0.44 6.01
CA ILE A 58 -1.59 0.86 6.21
C ILE A 58 -3.05 0.73 5.75
N THR A 59 -3.97 0.72 6.72
CA THR A 59 -5.42 0.72 6.47
C THR A 59 -6.08 2.07 6.72
N ILE A 60 -5.48 2.88 7.59
CA ILE A 60 -5.94 4.20 7.98
C ILE A 60 -4.76 5.15 7.92
N LEU A 61 -4.96 6.29 7.25
CA LEU A 61 -3.98 7.36 7.16
C LEU A 61 -4.66 8.70 7.44
N ALA A 62 -4.30 9.32 8.56
CA ALA A 62 -4.76 10.64 8.94
C ALA A 62 -3.65 11.67 8.73
N CYS A 63 -3.89 12.63 7.82
CA CYS A 63 -2.90 13.59 7.33
C CYS A 63 -3.39 15.04 7.45
N TRP A 64 -4.15 15.39 8.48
CA TRP A 64 -4.71 16.74 8.67
C TRP A 64 -3.62 17.79 8.87
N GLU A 65 -3.75 18.96 8.24
CA GLU A 65 -2.84 20.12 8.40
C GLU A 65 -1.34 19.80 8.16
N MET A 66 -1.01 18.89 7.24
CA MET A 66 0.37 18.45 6.97
C MET A 66 1.04 19.20 5.81
N GLU A 67 0.40 20.24 5.27
CA GLU A 67 0.86 20.98 4.09
C GLU A 67 1.18 20.10 2.86
N ILE A 68 0.48 18.97 2.69
CA ILE A 68 0.64 18.08 1.55
C ILE A 68 0.11 18.77 0.28
N LYS A 69 0.87 18.70 -0.80
CA LYS A 69 0.55 19.32 -2.09
C LYS A 69 0.36 18.28 -3.20
N ASP A 70 1.11 17.18 -3.13
CA ASP A 70 1.08 16.10 -4.11
C ASP A 70 0.84 14.76 -3.42
N ILE A 71 -0.18 14.04 -3.89
CA ILE A 71 -0.62 12.75 -3.36
C ILE A 71 -0.17 11.57 -4.24
N SER A 72 0.69 11.83 -5.22
CA SER A 72 1.33 10.80 -6.04
C SER A 72 2.05 9.78 -5.15
N GLY A 73 1.84 8.50 -5.43
CA GLY A 73 2.36 7.38 -4.65
C GLY A 73 1.30 6.75 -3.74
N MET A 74 0.21 7.45 -3.38
CA MET A 74 -0.88 6.89 -2.58
C MET A 74 -1.60 5.71 -3.24
N GLN A 75 -1.58 5.61 -4.58
CA GLN A 75 -2.16 4.47 -5.30
C GLN A 75 -1.54 3.11 -4.93
N ASN A 76 -0.35 3.13 -4.30
CA ASN A 76 0.32 1.91 -3.81
C ASN A 76 -0.14 1.49 -2.41
N LEU A 77 -0.95 2.29 -1.73
CA LEU A 77 -1.52 1.97 -0.41
C LEU A 77 -2.77 1.08 -0.59
N ILE A 78 -2.59 -0.10 -1.17
CA ILE A 78 -3.67 -0.98 -1.65
C ILE A 78 -4.69 -1.42 -0.58
N ASN A 79 -4.32 -1.36 0.69
CA ASN A 79 -5.16 -1.75 1.81
C ASN A 79 -5.75 -0.55 2.57
N LEU A 80 -5.53 0.68 2.07
CA LEU A 80 -6.06 1.91 2.67
C LEU A 80 -7.57 1.98 2.49
N THR A 81 -8.30 1.99 3.60
CA THR A 81 -9.76 2.05 3.65
C THR A 81 -10.27 3.40 4.15
N ASP A 82 -9.44 4.14 4.87
CA ASP A 82 -9.77 5.43 5.47
C ASP A 82 -8.62 6.42 5.29
N LEU A 83 -8.94 7.60 4.78
CA LEU A 83 -8.00 8.63 4.39
C LEU A 83 -8.56 10.00 4.76
N GLN A 84 -7.88 10.71 5.65
CA GLN A 84 -8.20 12.08 6.02
C GLN A 84 -7.12 13.03 5.51
N LEU A 85 -7.50 13.96 4.64
CA LEU A 85 -6.59 14.92 3.99
C LEU A 85 -7.00 16.38 4.22
N ASP A 86 -7.87 16.62 5.20
CA ASP A 86 -8.37 17.96 5.50
C ASP A 86 -7.24 18.95 5.81
N ASP A 87 -7.47 20.22 5.45
CA ASP A 87 -6.55 21.33 5.70
C ASP A 87 -5.12 21.13 5.13
N ASN A 88 -5.02 20.46 3.98
CA ASN A 88 -3.79 20.41 3.17
C ASN A 88 -3.80 21.40 2.00
N LYS A 89 -2.70 21.45 1.25
CA LYS A 89 -2.48 22.35 0.10
C LYS A 89 -2.55 21.60 -1.23
N ILE A 90 -3.40 20.59 -1.32
CA ILE A 90 -3.54 19.72 -2.49
C ILE A 90 -4.20 20.52 -3.62
N SER A 91 -3.44 20.79 -4.68
CA SER A 91 -3.90 21.59 -5.81
C SER A 91 -4.40 20.76 -6.99
N ASN A 92 -4.03 19.48 -7.04
CA ASN A 92 -4.46 18.55 -8.08
C ASN A 92 -4.86 17.21 -7.45
N ILE A 93 -6.16 16.91 -7.52
CA ILE A 93 -6.68 15.56 -7.28
C ILE A 93 -6.96 14.93 -8.64
N GLU A 94 -5.91 14.62 -9.41
CA GLU A 94 -6.11 13.63 -10.47
C GLU A 94 -6.74 12.39 -9.84
N PRO A 95 -7.66 11.70 -10.53
CA PRO A 95 -8.40 10.59 -9.93
C PRO A 95 -7.41 9.56 -9.39
N VAL A 96 -7.21 9.58 -8.08
CA VAL A 96 -6.57 8.49 -7.38
C VAL A 96 -7.51 7.32 -7.62
N ASN A 97 -7.10 6.33 -8.41
CA ASN A 97 -7.88 5.13 -8.71
C ASN A 97 -8.08 4.22 -7.47
N SER A 98 -8.23 4.82 -6.29
CA SER A 98 -8.48 4.16 -5.01
C SER A 98 -9.98 4.15 -4.74
N PRO A 99 -10.58 3.00 -4.38
CA PRO A 99 -11.99 2.90 -4.01
C PRO A 99 -12.18 3.43 -2.59
N THR A 100 -12.06 4.75 -2.39
CA THR A 100 -12.25 5.37 -1.07
C THR A 100 -13.48 6.26 -1.11
N THR A 101 -14.56 5.82 -0.45
CA THR A 101 -15.78 6.61 -0.21
C THR A 101 -15.41 7.81 0.68
N CYS A 102 -15.27 8.98 0.07
CA CYS A 102 -15.09 10.23 0.80
C CYS A 102 -16.42 10.57 1.50
N SER A 103 -16.47 10.42 2.82
CA SER A 103 -17.61 10.91 3.62
C SER A 103 -17.39 12.41 3.83
N ARG A 104 -18.39 13.18 3.41
CA ARG A 104 -18.40 14.65 3.35
C ARG A 104 -18.29 15.31 4.72
#